data_AF-A0A248ULT1-F1
#
_entry.id   AF-A0A248ULT1-F1
#
_cell.length_a   1.000
_cell.length_b   1.000
_cell.length_c   1.000
_cell.angle_alpha   90.00
_cell.angle_beta   90.00
_cell.angle_gamma   90.00
#
_symmetry.space_group_name_H-M   'P 1'
#
loop_
_entity.id
_entity.type
_entity.pdbx_description
1 polymer ?
#
loop_
_entity_poly.entity_id
_entity_poly.type
_entity_poly.pdbx_seq_one_letter_code
_entity_poly.pdbx_strand_id
1 'polypeptide(L)' 'MELVFTETYDRILDAIARECQIKGWSRAKKEALIALNYEALPELSQRK' A
#
# COMPACT_ATOMS: atom_id res chain seq x y z
N MET A 1 -19.15 -3.94 -5.26
CA MET A 1 -17.94 -3.15 -4.94
C MET A 1 -17.89 -3.02 -3.44
N GLU A 2 -16.85 -3.57 -2.83
CA GLU A 2 -16.69 -3.58 -1.37
C GLU A 2 -15.47 -2.75 -1.01
N LEU A 3 -15.57 -1.98 0.08
CA LEU A 3 -14.44 -1.24 0.63
C LEU A 3 -13.53 -2.24 1.34
N VAL A 4 -12.39 -2.56 0.73
CA VAL A 4 -11.43 -3.55 1.26
C VAL A 4 -10.31 -2.94 2.09
N PHE A 5 -10.03 -1.64 1.92
CA PHE A 5 -8.95 -0.94 2.63
C PHE A 5 -9.22 0.56 2.71
N THR A 6 -8.94 1.17 3.85
CA THR A 6 -8.96 2.62 4.06
C THR A 6 -7.87 3.01 5.05
N GLU A 7 -7.25 4.16 4.83
CA GLU A 7 -6.16 4.68 5.66
C GLU A 7 -6.34 6.19 5.77
N THR A 8 -6.12 6.75 6.96
CA THR A 8 -6.28 8.18 7.25
C THR A 8 -4.94 8.80 7.58
N TYR A 9 -4.75 10.04 7.12
CA TYR A 9 -3.52 10.79 7.27
C TYR A 9 -3.86 12.20 7.76
N ASP A 10 -3.05 12.72 8.67
CA ASP A 10 -3.21 14.08 9.24
C ASP A 10 -2.88 15.17 8.20
N ARG A 11 -1.90 14.88 7.33
CA ARG A 11 -1.44 15.80 6.29
C ARG A 11 -1.80 15.29 4.91
N ILE A 12 -2.27 16.21 4.07
CA ILE A 12 -2.61 15.95 2.66
C ILE A 12 -1.40 15.41 1.89
N LEU A 13 -0.20 15.92 2.17
CA LEU A 13 1.03 15.49 1.50
C LEU A 13 1.35 14.01 1.75
N ASP A 14 1.13 13.52 2.98
CA ASP A 14 1.35 12.11 3.33
C ASP A 14 0.35 11.21 2.61
N ALA A 15 -0.92 11.63 2.53
CA ALA A 15 -1.95 10.92 1.75
C ALA A 15 -1.59 10.84 0.26
N ILE A 16 -1.15 11.95 -0.34
CA ILE A 16 -0.74 11.99 -1.76
C ILE A 16 0.48 11.11 -1.99
N ALA A 17 1.51 11.21 -1.13
CA ALA A 17 2.71 10.39 -1.25
C ALA A 17 2.37 8.89 -1.16
N ARG A 18 1.47 8.52 -0.24
CA ARG A 18 1.00 7.14 -0.09
C ARG A 18 0.21 6.66 -1.31
N GLU A 19 -0.71 7.47 -1.81
CA GLU A 19 -1.51 7.12 -2.98
C GLU A 19 -0.61 6.92 -4.22
N CYS A 20 0.33 7.85 -4.45
CA CYS A 20 1.32 7.74 -5.52
C CYS A 20 2.18 6.47 -5.36
N GLN A 21 2.58 6.14 -4.13
CA GLN A 21 3.34 4.92 -3.84
C GLN A 21 2.53 3.65 -4.21
N ILE A 22 1.27 3.55 -3.78
CA ILE A 22 0.41 2.38 -4.03
C ILE A 22 0.04 2.26 -5.51
N LYS A 23 -0.13 3.37 -6.24
CA LYS A 23 -0.44 3.34 -7.69
C LYS A 23 0.58 2.52 -8.49
N GLY A 24 1.87 2.62 -8.15
CA GLY A 24 2.95 1.86 -8.80
C GLY A 24 3.18 0.44 -8.26
N TRP A 25 2.41 0.00 -7.27
CA TRP A 25 2.61 -1.32 -6.65
C TRP A 25 2.09 -2.46 -7.51
N SER A 26 2.84 -3.56 -7.48
CA SER A 26 2.40 -4.86 -7.99
C SER A 26 1.18 -5.35 -7.20
N ARG A 27 0.42 -6.27 -7.80
CA ARG A 27 -0.77 -6.85 -7.17
C ARG A 27 -0.46 -7.47 -5.80
N ALA A 28 0.65 -8.21 -5.70
CA ALA A 28 1.09 -8.84 -4.45
C ALA A 28 1.28 -7.84 -3.30
N LYS A 29 1.87 -6.66 -3.56
CA LYS A 29 2.03 -5.63 -2.52
C LYS A 29 0.71 -5.02 -2.09
N LYS A 30 -0.24 -4.84 -3.01
CA LYS A 30 -1.59 -4.35 -2.70
C LYS A 30 -2.36 -5.36 -1.86
N GLU A 31 -2.23 -6.65 -2.16
CA GLU A 31 -2.82 -7.72 -1.36
C GLU A 31 -2.22 -7.78 0.04
N ALA A 32 -0.89 -7.68 0.17
CA ALA A 32 -0.22 -7.58 1.46
C ALA A 32 -0.69 -6.36 2.27
N LEU A 33 -0.91 -5.22 1.62
CA LEU A 33 -1.46 -4.02 2.26
C LEU A 33 -2.88 -4.23 2.78
N ILE A 34 -3.77 -4.81 1.96
CA ILE A 34 -5.14 -5.13 2.34
C ILE A 34 -5.17 -6.13 3.51
N ALA A 35 -4.23 -7.07 3.54
CA ALA A 35 -4.06 -8.03 4.63
C ALA A 35 -3.37 -7.47 5.88
N LEU A 36 -3.02 -6.17 5.91
CA LEU A 36 -2.24 -5.52 6.98
C LEU A 36 -0.87 -6.19 7.24
N ASN A 37 -0.37 -6.96 6.27
CA ASN A 37 0.92 -7.65 6.35
C ASN A 37 2.02 -6.72 5.83
N TYR A 38 2.34 -5.71 6.63
CA TYR A 38 3.40 -4.74 6.30
C TYR A 38 4.80 -5.38 6.28
N GLU A 39 4.99 -6.49 7.00
CA GLU A 39 6.25 -7.22 7.11
C GLU A 39 6.66 -7.88 5.79
N ALA A 40 5.68 -8.28 4.97
CA ALA A 40 5.93 -8.84 3.65
C ALA A 40 6.24 -7.78 2.57
N LEU A 41 5.94 -6.49 2.82
CA LEU A 41 6.12 -5.42 1.82
C LEU A 41 7.60 -5.21 1.40
N PRO A 42 8.60 -5.23 2.31
CA PRO A 42 10.02 -5.18 1.96
C PRO A 42 10.45 -6.36 1.08
N GLU A 43 10.01 -7.58 1.42
CA GLU A 43 10.34 -8.78 0.65
C GLU A 43 9.75 -8.71 -0.77
N LEU A 44 8.49 -8.27 -0.88
CA LEU A 44 7.81 -8.05 -2.16
C LEU A 44 8.37 -6.85 -2.95
N SER A 45 9.16 -5.99 -2.31
CA SER A 45 9.83 -4.85 -2.95
C SER A 45 11.19 -5.22 -3.51
N GLN A 46 11.81 -6.28 -3.02
CA GLN A 46 13.04 -6.81 -3.58
C GLN A 46 12.71 -7.56 -4.87
N ARG A 47 12.80 -6.86 -5.99
CA ARG A 47 13.00 -7.51 -7.29
C ARG A 47 14.38 -8.16 -7.27
N LYS A 48 14.44 -9.47 -7.49
CA LYS A 48 15.66 -10.15 -7.94
C LYS A 48 16.12 -9.60 -9.28
#